data_AF-F8C6J8-F1
#
_entry.id   AF-F8C6J8-F1
#
_cell.length_a   1.000
_cell.length_b   1.000
_cell.length_c   1.000
_cell.angle_alpha   90.00
_cell.angle_beta   90.00
_cell.angle_gamma   90.00
#
_symmetry.space_group_name_H-M   'P 1'
#
loop_
_entity.id
_entity.type
_entity.pdbx_description
1 polymer ?
#
loop_
_entity_poly.entity_id
_entity_poly.type
_entity_poly.pdbx_seq_one_letter_code
_entity_poly.pdbx_strand_id
1 'polypeptide(L)'
;MTMRRHRLLRLAAVAVLATVVGACEPPIHIRLASTGEQLPSPEFVVSEPSQPAAEPRYSYVSVRDLDGTRMWALRKLPPNFKMSPARLSYGVPPDGFEELEPPQPLVPGRTYSIAVSGEGRGGLHFHIGDDGTIREAR
;
A
#
# COMPACT_ATOMS: atom_id res chain seq x y z
N MET A 1 16.41 -18.70 46.16
CA MET A 1 17.09 -18.59 44.84
C MET A 1 16.16 -18.79 43.63
N THR A 2 14.87 -19.06 43.83
CA THR A 2 13.85 -19.38 42.80
C THR A 2 13.27 -18.15 42.09
N MET A 3 13.03 -17.02 42.80
CA MET A 3 12.47 -15.80 42.20
C MET A 3 13.33 -15.19 41.07
N ARG A 4 14.66 -15.30 41.16
CA ARG A 4 15.60 -14.70 40.19
C ARG A 4 15.53 -15.39 38.82
N ARG A 5 15.31 -16.70 38.80
CA ARG A 5 15.14 -17.51 37.58
C ARG A 5 13.82 -17.20 36.86
N HIS A 6 12.72 -17.06 37.60
CA HIS A 6 11.43 -16.69 37.00
C HIS A 6 11.43 -15.28 36.41
N ARG A 7 12.18 -14.35 37.01
CA ARG A 7 12.33 -12.98 36.50
C ARG A 7 13.14 -12.93 35.20
N LEU A 8 14.22 -13.72 35.12
CA LEU A 8 15.03 -13.86 33.89
C LEU A 8 14.26 -14.53 32.75
N LEU A 9 13.49 -15.59 33.04
CA LEU A 9 12.61 -16.25 32.07
C LEU A 9 11.53 -15.32 31.53
N ARG A 10 10.91 -14.50 32.39
CA ARG A 10 9.92 -13.50 31.97
C ARG A 10 10.54 -12.40 31.10
N LEU A 11 11.73 -11.92 31.44
CA LEU A 11 12.44 -10.91 30.64
C LEU A 11 12.86 -11.46 29.28
N ALA A 12 13.35 -12.70 29.21
CA ALA A 12 13.67 -13.37 27.96
C ALA A 12 12.42 -13.57 27.08
N ALA A 13 11.29 -13.97 27.69
CA ALA A 13 10.02 -14.11 26.97
C ALA A 13 9.53 -12.75 26.40
N VAL A 14 9.64 -11.67 27.17
CA VAL A 14 9.29 -10.32 26.69
C VAL A 14 10.22 -9.87 25.55
N ALA A 15 11.51 -10.16 25.64
CA ALA A 15 12.48 -9.84 24.59
C ALA A 15 12.18 -10.60 23.28
N VAL A 16 11.88 -11.91 23.36
CA VAL A 16 11.51 -12.71 22.19
C VAL A 16 10.19 -12.22 21.59
N LEU A 17 9.21 -11.87 22.41
CA LEU A 17 7.94 -11.32 21.93
C LEU A 17 8.16 -10.00 21.17
N ALA A 18 8.98 -9.09 21.72
CA ALA A 18 9.30 -7.82 21.08
C ALA A 18 10.02 -7.98 19.72
N THR A 19 10.89 -8.99 19.57
CA THR A 19 11.54 -9.27 18.29
C THR A 19 10.59 -9.83 17.23
N VAL A 20 9.54 -10.55 17.65
CA VAL A 20 8.56 -11.14 16.72
C VAL A 20 7.56 -10.08 16.23
N VAL A 21 7.19 -9.09 17.05
CA VAL A 21 6.25 -8.03 16.63
C VAL A 21 6.85 -7.08 15.60
N GLY A 22 8.17 -6.85 15.62
CA GLY A 22 8.85 -5.99 14.63
C GLY A 22 8.84 -6.52 13.19
N ALA A 23 8.48 -7.80 12.97
CA ALA A 23 8.48 -8.43 11.65
C ALA A 23 7.17 -8.26 10.87
N CYS A 24 6.16 -7.56 11.43
CA CYS A 24 4.81 -7.47 10.86
C CYS A 24 4.51 -6.17 10.09
N GLU A 25 5.44 -5.22 9.99
CA GLU A 25 5.19 -3.99 9.22
C GLU A 25 5.26 -4.26 7.71
N PRO A 26 4.26 -3.84 6.89
CA PRO A 26 4.31 -4.01 5.45
C PRO A 26 5.54 -3.31 4.86
N PRO A 27 6.29 -3.95 3.96
CA PRO A 27 7.50 -3.35 3.42
C PRO A 27 7.22 -2.14 2.52
N ILE A 28 5.99 -1.94 2.04
CA ILE A 28 5.61 -0.80 1.21
C ILE A 28 4.52 0.03 1.88
N HIS A 29 4.72 1.35 1.90
CA HIS A 29 3.76 2.35 2.35
C HIS A 29 3.18 3.10 1.15
N ILE A 30 1.86 3.19 1.09
CA ILE A 30 1.12 4.00 0.12
C ILE A 30 0.46 5.15 0.85
N ARG A 31 0.55 6.36 0.29
CA ARG A 31 -0.11 7.57 0.80
C ARG A 31 -0.72 8.35 -0.35
N LEU A 32 -1.66 9.24 -0.05
CA LEU A 32 -2.08 10.26 -1.02
C LEU A 32 -0.89 11.15 -1.39
N ALA A 33 -0.79 11.56 -2.65
CA ALA A 33 0.33 12.38 -3.11
C ALA A 33 0.30 13.80 -2.53
N SER A 34 -0.88 14.29 -2.15
CA SER A 34 -1.09 15.56 -1.47
C SER A 34 -2.32 15.50 -0.54
N THR A 35 -2.54 16.57 0.25
CA THR A 35 -3.78 16.73 1.04
C THR A 35 -4.95 17.26 0.22
N GLY A 36 -4.73 17.61 -1.04
CA GLY A 36 -5.71 18.21 -1.95
C GLY A 36 -6.13 17.27 -3.09
N GLU A 37 -5.92 15.96 -2.94
CA GLU A 37 -6.34 14.98 -3.94
C GLU A 37 -7.85 15.08 -4.20
N GLN A 38 -8.22 15.02 -5.47
CA GLN A 38 -9.61 15.14 -5.91
C GLN A 38 -9.89 14.21 -7.09
N LEU A 39 -11.17 13.85 -7.26
CA LEU A 39 -11.63 13.22 -8.48
C LEU A 39 -11.30 14.05 -9.74
N PRO A 40 -11.13 13.42 -10.91
CA PRO A 40 -11.35 11.99 -11.18
C PRO A 40 -10.11 11.10 -11.04
N SER A 41 -8.92 11.68 -10.88
CA SER A 41 -7.64 10.96 -10.97
C SER A 41 -6.74 11.27 -9.77
N PRO A 42 -7.03 10.70 -8.58
CA PRO A 42 -6.14 10.83 -7.44
C PRO A 42 -4.75 10.27 -7.73
N GLU A 43 -3.76 10.90 -7.11
CA GLU A 43 -2.40 10.43 -7.11
C GLU A 43 -1.97 9.83 -5.78
N PHE A 44 -1.08 8.85 -5.87
CA PHE A 44 -0.55 8.12 -4.73
C PHE A 44 0.97 8.09 -4.78
N VAL A 45 1.59 8.25 -3.61
CA VAL A 45 3.03 8.04 -3.43
C VAL A 45 3.23 6.66 -2.80
N VAL A 46 4.08 5.86 -3.44
CA VAL A 46 4.48 4.52 -3.02
C VAL A 46 5.94 4.58 -2.58
N SER A 47 6.22 4.10 -1.37
CA SER A 47 7.55 4.13 -0.77
C SER A 47 7.86 2.79 -0.11
N GLU A 48 9.13 2.38 -0.14
CA GLU A 48 9.63 1.17 0.52
C GLU A 48 10.65 1.58 1.59
N PRO A 49 10.27 1.71 2.88
CA PRO A 49 11.16 2.24 3.93
C PRO A 49 12.46 1.45 4.13
N SER A 50 12.47 0.16 3.79
CA SER A 50 13.69 -0.65 3.81
C SER A 50 14.72 -0.23 2.77
N GLN A 51 14.34 0.56 1.75
CA GLN A 51 15.23 1.06 0.70
C GLN A 51 14.87 2.51 0.30
N PRO A 52 15.10 3.51 1.18
CA PRO A 52 14.59 4.88 0.98
C PRO A 52 15.13 5.59 -0.27
N ALA A 53 16.31 5.20 -0.75
CA ALA A 53 16.96 5.80 -1.92
C ALA A 53 16.62 5.10 -3.24
N ALA A 54 15.83 4.02 -3.20
CA ALA A 54 15.49 3.22 -4.37
C ALA A 54 13.98 3.26 -4.65
N GLU A 55 13.63 3.02 -5.90
CA GLU A 55 12.23 2.84 -6.32
C GLU A 55 11.63 1.59 -5.64
N PRO A 56 10.33 1.61 -5.29
CA PRO A 56 9.68 0.49 -4.61
C PRO A 56 9.57 -0.76 -5.48
N ARG A 57 9.61 -1.94 -4.85
CA ARG A 57 9.58 -3.23 -5.54
C ARG A 57 8.19 -3.88 -5.48
N TYR A 58 7.32 -3.48 -6.40
CA TYR A 58 6.02 -4.14 -6.62
C TYR A 58 5.82 -4.44 -8.12
N SER A 59 4.94 -5.36 -8.47
CA SER A 59 4.66 -5.75 -9.86
C SER A 59 3.17 -5.80 -10.18
N TYR A 60 2.31 -5.56 -9.20
CA TYR A 60 0.86 -5.55 -9.35
C TYR A 60 0.27 -4.39 -8.56
N VAL A 61 -0.72 -3.73 -9.15
CA VAL A 61 -1.52 -2.67 -8.51
C VAL A 61 -2.99 -3.07 -8.63
N SER A 62 -3.77 -2.87 -7.58
CA SER A 62 -5.22 -2.97 -7.66
C SER A 62 -5.90 -1.89 -6.84
N VAL A 63 -6.96 -1.32 -7.42
CA VAL A 63 -7.93 -0.50 -6.70
C VAL A 63 -9.24 -1.29 -6.60
N ARG A 64 -9.82 -1.30 -5.41
CA ARG A 64 -11.07 -2.01 -5.11
C ARG A 64 -12.00 -1.17 -4.28
N ASP A 65 -13.30 -1.36 -4.49
CA ASP A 65 -14.34 -0.92 -3.57
C ASP A 65 -14.33 -1.77 -2.29
N LEU A 66 -14.98 -1.30 -1.22
CA LEU A 66 -15.13 -2.04 0.03
C LEU A 66 -15.92 -3.34 -0.12
N ASP A 67 -16.83 -3.41 -1.10
CA ASP A 67 -17.53 -4.65 -1.44
C ASP A 67 -16.64 -5.67 -2.18
N GLY A 68 -15.38 -5.33 -2.46
CA GLY A 68 -14.40 -6.18 -3.12
C GLY A 68 -14.38 -6.05 -4.65
N THR A 69 -15.32 -5.30 -5.23
CA THR A 69 -15.37 -4.99 -6.67
C THR A 69 -14.06 -4.36 -7.10
N ARG A 70 -13.47 -4.90 -8.17
CA ARG A 70 -12.23 -4.37 -8.71
C ARG A 70 -12.53 -3.17 -9.59
N MET A 71 -11.96 -2.02 -9.23
CA MET A 71 -12.15 -0.75 -9.93
C MET A 71 -11.06 -0.51 -10.96
N TRP A 72 -9.84 -0.98 -10.70
CA TRP A 72 -8.70 -0.86 -11.61
C TRP A 72 -7.65 -1.90 -11.24
N ALA A 73 -6.94 -2.46 -12.21
CA ALA A 73 -5.79 -3.31 -11.92
C ALA A 73 -4.74 -3.26 -13.02
N LEU A 74 -3.49 -3.27 -12.58
CA LEU A 74 -2.31 -3.25 -13.43
C LEU A 74 -1.40 -4.43 -13.09
N ARG A 75 -0.68 -4.95 -14.09
CA ARG A 75 0.50 -5.79 -13.86
C ARG A 75 1.69 -5.27 -14.63
N LYS A 76 2.87 -5.49 -14.08
CA LYS A 76 4.14 -5.17 -14.74
C LYS A 76 4.43 -6.16 -15.86
N LEU A 77 4.84 -5.63 -17.01
CA LEU A 77 5.24 -6.43 -18.17
C LEU A 77 6.62 -7.08 -17.95
N PRO A 78 6.84 -8.32 -18.42
CA PRO A 78 8.17 -8.88 -18.54
C PRO A 78 8.99 -8.15 -19.62
N PRO A 79 10.32 -8.00 -19.45
CA PRO A 79 11.09 -8.40 -18.29
C PRO A 79 10.92 -7.42 -17.12
N ASN A 80 10.59 -7.94 -15.94
CA ASN A 80 10.25 -7.18 -14.73
C ASN A 80 11.46 -6.66 -13.94
N PHE A 81 12.62 -6.50 -14.58
CA PHE A 81 13.88 -6.12 -13.93
C PHE A 81 13.97 -4.63 -13.57
N LYS A 82 13.20 -3.76 -14.23
CA LYS A 82 13.15 -2.34 -13.86
C LYS A 82 12.47 -2.19 -12.50
N MET A 83 12.80 -1.15 -11.75
CA MET A 83 12.06 -0.83 -10.53
C MET A 83 10.69 -0.23 -10.86
N SER A 84 9.79 -0.13 -9.88
CA SER A 84 8.40 0.32 -10.09
C SER A 84 8.22 1.76 -9.63
N PRO A 85 7.33 2.53 -10.29
CA PRO A 85 7.26 3.95 -10.04
C PRO A 85 6.84 4.26 -8.60
N ALA A 86 7.47 5.27 -8.01
CA ALA A 86 7.14 5.76 -6.68
C ALA A 86 5.87 6.64 -6.67
N ARG A 87 5.30 6.95 -7.84
CA ARG A 87 4.06 7.71 -7.98
C ARG A 87 3.11 6.99 -8.94
N LEU A 88 1.84 6.93 -8.56
CA LEU A 88 0.77 6.33 -9.35
C LEU A 88 -0.37 7.34 -9.50
N SER A 89 -0.93 7.47 -10.69
CA SER A 89 -2.14 8.27 -10.95
C SER A 89 -3.26 7.32 -11.35
N TYR A 90 -4.42 7.43 -10.72
CA TYR A 90 -5.53 6.52 -10.95
C TYR A 90 -5.98 6.52 -12.42
N GLY A 91 -6.07 5.34 -13.02
CA GLY A 91 -6.47 5.19 -14.42
C GLY A 91 -5.43 5.61 -15.45
N VAL A 92 -4.19 5.85 -15.02
CA VAL A 92 -3.05 6.08 -15.91
C VAL A 92 -2.03 4.94 -15.73
N PRO A 93 -1.91 4.01 -16.68
CA PRO A 93 -0.91 2.95 -16.63
C PRO A 93 0.49 3.56 -16.72
N PRO A 94 1.38 3.32 -15.75
CA PRO A 94 2.76 3.76 -15.84
C PRO A 94 3.54 2.93 -16.86
N ASP A 95 4.67 3.46 -17.31
CA ASP A 95 5.57 2.77 -18.24
C ASP A 95 5.96 1.37 -17.74
N GLY A 96 5.86 0.39 -18.63
CA GLY A 96 6.17 -1.01 -18.33
C GLY A 96 5.08 -1.75 -17.55
N PHE A 97 3.89 -1.17 -17.41
CA PHE A 97 2.70 -1.86 -16.91
C PHE A 97 1.65 -2.00 -18.00
N GLU A 98 0.85 -3.07 -17.91
CA GLU A 98 -0.35 -3.27 -18.71
C GLU A 98 -1.58 -3.31 -17.79
N GLU A 99 -2.71 -2.86 -18.33
CA GLU A 99 -3.99 -2.94 -17.64
C GLU A 99 -4.55 -4.36 -17.70
N LEU A 100 -4.86 -4.91 -16.52
CA LEU A 100 -5.62 -6.14 -16.37
C LEU A 100 -7.12 -5.86 -16.28
N GLU A 101 -7.47 -4.72 -15.70
CA GLU A 101 -8.83 -4.22 -15.58
C GLU A 101 -8.78 -2.72 -15.83
N PRO A 102 -9.56 -2.17 -16.79
CA PRO A 102 -9.59 -0.74 -17.05
C PRO A 102 -10.17 0.02 -15.84
N PRO A 103 -9.83 1.32 -15.67
CA PRO A 103 -10.31 2.09 -14.55
C PRO A 103 -11.81 2.36 -14.67
N GLN A 104 -12.54 1.98 -13.64
CA GLN A 104 -13.94 2.36 -13.47
C GLN A 104 -14.04 3.73 -12.79
N PRO A 105 -15.08 4.53 -13.06
CA PRO A 105 -15.30 5.78 -12.36
C PRO A 105 -15.42 5.58 -10.86
N LEU A 106 -14.63 6.34 -10.09
CA LEU A 106 -14.76 6.41 -8.65
C LEU A 106 -15.93 7.34 -8.30
N VAL A 107 -16.70 6.97 -7.28
CA VAL A 107 -17.97 7.63 -6.94
C VAL A 107 -17.84 8.40 -5.62
N PRO A 108 -18.32 9.65 -5.55
CA PRO A 108 -18.43 10.39 -4.29
C PRO A 108 -19.19 9.62 -3.21
N GLY A 109 -18.81 9.83 -1.94
CA GLY A 109 -19.40 9.17 -0.77
C GLY A 109 -18.92 7.74 -0.53
N ARG A 110 -18.09 7.16 -1.41
CA ARG A 110 -17.58 5.78 -1.30
C ARG A 110 -16.16 5.72 -0.75
N THR A 111 -15.81 4.55 -0.23
CA THR A 111 -14.48 4.22 0.26
C THR A 111 -13.89 3.11 -0.59
N TYR A 112 -12.62 3.24 -0.90
CA TYR A 112 -11.86 2.35 -1.75
C TYR A 112 -10.55 1.95 -1.07
N SER A 113 -9.92 0.93 -1.61
CA SER A 113 -8.57 0.49 -1.26
C SER A 113 -7.70 0.50 -2.49
N ILE A 114 -6.50 1.07 -2.39
CA ILE A 114 -5.40 0.83 -3.33
C ILE A 114 -4.41 -0.10 -2.66
N ALA A 115 -3.93 -1.10 -3.39
CA ALA A 115 -2.92 -2.03 -2.92
C ALA A 115 -1.89 -2.31 -4.00
N VAL A 116 -0.65 -2.52 -3.58
CA VAL A 116 0.43 -3.02 -4.43
C VAL A 116 0.97 -4.34 -3.89
N SER A 117 1.42 -5.21 -4.78
CA SER A 117 2.03 -6.50 -4.43
C SER A 117 3.09 -6.93 -5.44
N GLY A 118 3.91 -7.91 -5.07
CA GLY A 118 5.09 -8.37 -5.81
C GLY A 118 6.14 -8.87 -4.81
N GLU A 119 7.37 -8.37 -4.93
CA GLU A 119 8.41 -8.58 -3.91
C GLU A 119 8.05 -7.89 -2.58
N GLY A 120 7.52 -6.67 -2.65
CA GLY A 120 6.92 -5.95 -1.54
C GLY A 120 5.40 -5.92 -1.63
N ARG A 121 4.74 -5.59 -0.52
CA ARG A 121 3.29 -5.39 -0.43
C ARG A 121 2.96 -4.20 0.45
N GLY A 122 1.90 -3.49 0.09
CA GLY A 122 1.41 -2.31 0.79
C GLY A 122 0.00 -1.95 0.35
N GLY A 123 -0.70 -1.17 1.16
CA GLY A 123 -2.06 -0.75 0.85
C GLY A 123 -2.47 0.50 1.61
N LEU A 124 -3.48 1.17 1.09
CA LEU A 124 -4.11 2.35 1.67
C LEU A 124 -5.62 2.28 1.42
N HIS A 125 -6.41 2.56 2.46
CA HIS A 125 -7.82 2.88 2.29
C HIS A 125 -8.00 4.38 2.13
N PHE A 126 -8.86 4.79 1.21
CA PHE A 126 -9.18 6.20 0.99
C PHE A 126 -10.68 6.38 0.77
N HIS A 127 -11.21 7.47 1.29
CA HIS A 127 -12.60 7.86 1.17
C HIS A 127 -12.72 9.09 0.26
N ILE A 128 -13.76 9.08 -0.56
CA ILE A 128 -14.10 10.18 -1.45
C ILE A 128 -15.29 10.91 -0.84
N GLY A 129 -15.11 12.17 -0.47
CA GLY A 129 -16.19 13.02 0.01
C GLY A 129 -17.24 13.29 -1.07
N ASP A 130 -18.41 13.76 -0.66
CA ASP A 130 -19.50 14.12 -1.60
C ASP A 130 -19.10 15.24 -2.58
N ASP A 131 -18.11 16.05 -2.20
CA ASP A 131 -17.48 17.10 -3.01
C ASP A 131 -16.34 16.60 -3.92
N GLY A 132 -16.09 15.29 -3.92
CA GLY A 132 -15.04 14.64 -4.68
C GLY A 132 -13.63 14.76 -4.07
N THR A 133 -13.48 15.38 -2.89
CA THR A 133 -12.20 15.43 -2.17
C THR A 133 -11.82 14.06 -1.64
N ILE A 134 -10.53 13.77 -1.58
CA ILE A 134 -10.03 12.45 -1.21
C ILE A 134 -9.20 12.52 0.06
N ARG A 135 -9.49 11.64 1.01
CA ARG A 135 -8.80 11.55 2.29
C ARG A 135 -8.49 10.10 2.65
N GLU A 136 -7.41 9.89 3.40
CA GLU A 136 -7.11 8.57 3.95
C GLU A 136 -8.25 8.11 4.88
N ALA A 137 -8.66 6.86 4.72
CA ALA A 137 -9.64 6.21 5.57
C ALA A 137 -8.90 5.25 6.51
N ARG A 138 -9.29 5.25 7.80
CA ARG A 138 -8.74 4.35 8.82
C ARG A 138 -9.60 3.12 8.96
#